data_AF-A0A918UHJ8-F1
#
_entry.id   AF-A0A918UHJ8-F1
#
_cell.length_a   1.000
_cell.length_b   1.000
_cell.length_c   1.000
_cell.angle_alpha   90.00
_cell.angle_beta   90.00
_cell.angle_gamma   90.00
#
_symmetry.space_group_name_H-M   'P 1'
#
loop_
_entity.id
_entity.type
_entity.pdbx_description
1 polymer ?
#
loop_
_entity_poly.entity_id
_entity_poly.type
_entity_poly.pdbx_seq_one_letter_code
_entity_poly.pdbx_strand_id
1 'polypeptide(L)'
;MTAGVAALVGEVSLFRGFRRRAEILRTVRNYDSFNSDNDPLGEHDFGRFEYDSAVLYWKIDYYDLELAWGSPDPANPLVTTRVLTILLAEEY
;
A
#
# COMPACT_ATOMS: atom_id res chain seq x y z
N MET A 1 6.35 2.01 1.80
CA MET A 1 6.89 1.87 0.43
C MET A 1 8.13 1.00 0.52
N THR A 2 8.24 -0.01 -0.32
CA THR A 2 9.42 -0.88 -0.43
C THR A 2 10.59 -0.17 -1.10
N ALA A 3 11.76 -0.83 -1.14
CA ALA A 3 12.95 -0.34 -1.81
C ALA A 3 12.73 -0.15 -3.32
N GLY A 4 12.00 -1.05 -3.99
CA GLY A 4 11.67 -0.91 -5.41
C GLY A 4 10.85 0.35 -5.72
N VAL A 5 9.82 0.62 -4.91
CA VAL A 5 9.03 1.86 -5.05
C VAL A 5 9.86 3.10 -4.73
N ALA A 6 10.75 3.04 -3.73
CA ALA A 6 11.65 4.14 -3.42
C ALA A 6 12.62 4.46 -4.59
N ALA A 7 13.15 3.43 -5.25
CA ALA A 7 13.99 3.57 -6.43
C ALA A 7 13.21 4.17 -7.62
N LEU A 8 11.95 3.75 -7.82
CA LEU A 8 11.06 4.31 -8.85
C LEU A 8 10.78 5.80 -8.64
N VAL A 9 10.52 6.20 -7.39
CA VAL A 9 10.28 7.61 -7.02
C VAL A 9 11.55 8.46 -7.19
N GLY A 10 12.71 7.91 -6.81
CA GLY A 10 13.98 8.63 -6.74
C GLY A 10 14.12 9.51 -5.50
N GLU A 11 15.08 10.44 -5.49
CA GLU A 11 15.30 11.34 -4.36
C GLU A 11 14.09 12.26 -4.09
N VAL A 12 13.44 12.05 -2.95
CA VAL A 12 12.24 12.80 -2.54
C VAL A 12 12.55 14.25 -2.13
N SER A 13 13.80 14.55 -1.78
CA SER A 13 14.31 15.92 -1.55
C SER A 13 14.22 16.78 -2.82
N LEU A 14 14.33 16.15 -4.00
CA LEU A 14 14.16 16.81 -5.27
C LEU A 14 12.67 16.97 -5.57
N PHE A 15 12.32 18.13 -6.12
CA PHE A 15 10.93 18.48 -6.44
C PHE A 15 10.21 17.41 -7.29
N ARG A 16 10.93 16.78 -8.23
CA ARG A 16 10.39 15.69 -9.05
C ARG A 16 10.03 14.47 -8.19
N GLY A 17 10.94 14.01 -7.33
CA GLY A 17 10.69 12.85 -6.47
C GLY A 17 9.57 13.11 -5.47
N PHE A 18 9.49 14.32 -4.89
CA PHE A 18 8.37 14.72 -4.04
C PHE A 18 7.02 14.60 -4.77
N ARG A 19 6.92 15.14 -5.99
CA ARG A 19 5.70 15.04 -6.80
C ARG A 19 5.32 13.60 -7.11
N ARG A 20 6.29 12.77 -7.52
CA ARG A 20 6.05 11.34 -7.81
C ARG A 20 5.48 10.59 -6.61
N ARG A 21 6.09 10.78 -5.43
CA ARG A 21 5.58 10.20 -4.18
C ARG A 21 4.16 10.66 -3.87
N ALA A 22 3.88 11.95 -4.02
CA ALA A 22 2.56 12.52 -3.77
C ALA A 22 1.50 11.96 -4.73
N GLU A 23 1.85 11.76 -6.01
CA GLU A 23 0.96 11.15 -7.01
C GLU A 23 0.61 9.71 -6.63
N ILE A 24 1.60 8.88 -6.28
CA ILE A 24 1.37 7.50 -5.83
C ILE A 24 0.46 7.47 -4.60
N LEU A 25 0.74 8.30 -3.59
CA LEU A 25 -0.09 8.37 -2.38
C LEU A 25 -1.51 8.82 -2.68
N ARG A 26 -1.69 9.75 -3.64
CA ARG A 26 -3.01 10.19 -4.07
C ARG A 26 -3.78 9.09 -4.80
N THR A 27 -3.10 8.30 -5.63
CA THR A 27 -3.71 7.14 -6.31
C THR A 27 -4.22 6.13 -5.30
N VAL A 28 -3.42 5.76 -4.30
CA VAL A 28 -3.85 4.81 -3.25
C VAL A 28 -5.00 5.40 -2.40
N ARG A 29 -4.92 6.68 -2.03
CA ARG A 29 -6.00 7.35 -1.27
C ARG A 29 -7.34 7.35 -2.00
N ASN A 30 -7.32 7.51 -3.32
CA ASN A 30 -8.53 7.61 -4.14
C ASN A 30 -8.89 6.29 -4.82
N TYR A 31 -8.29 5.17 -4.39
CA TYR A 31 -8.51 3.88 -5.02
C TYR A 31 -9.96 3.42 -4.80
N ASP A 32 -10.66 3.11 -5.89
CA ASP A 32 -12.05 2.63 -5.89
C ASP A 32 -12.28 1.42 -6.83
N SER A 33 -11.23 0.92 -7.47
CA SER A 33 -11.29 -0.19 -8.45
C SER A 33 -11.35 -1.57 -7.79
N PHE A 34 -12.20 -1.75 -6.79
CA PHE A 34 -12.42 -3.04 -6.11
C PHE A 34 -13.32 -3.95 -6.96
N ASN A 35 -12.96 -5.23 -7.03
CA ASN A 35 -13.66 -6.27 -7.78
C ASN A 35 -13.40 -7.65 -7.17
N SER A 36 -14.03 -8.69 -7.71
CA SER A 36 -13.92 -10.06 -7.20
C SER A 36 -12.49 -10.63 -7.19
N ASP A 37 -11.60 -10.09 -8.02
CA ASP A 37 -10.24 -10.61 -8.17
C ASP A 37 -9.29 -10.02 -7.12
N ASN A 38 -9.49 -8.76 -6.73
CA ASN A 38 -8.63 -8.07 -5.75
C ASN A 38 -9.26 -7.90 -4.37
N ASP A 39 -10.57 -8.09 -4.25
CA ASP A 39 -11.32 -7.91 -2.99
C ASP A 39 -12.46 -8.93 -2.87
N PRO A 40 -12.14 -10.24 -2.83
CA PRO A 40 -13.16 -11.30 -2.77
C PRO A 40 -14.00 -11.27 -1.49
N LEU A 41 -13.48 -10.67 -0.42
CA LEU A 41 -14.10 -10.62 0.90
C LEU A 41 -14.67 -9.24 1.27
N GLY A 42 -14.49 -8.20 0.45
CA GLY A 42 -14.99 -6.86 0.73
C GLY A 42 -14.22 -6.10 1.81
N GLU A 43 -12.99 -6.51 2.10
CA GLU A 43 -12.16 -5.95 3.17
C GLU A 43 -11.45 -4.66 2.74
N HIS A 44 -11.37 -4.41 1.43
CA HIS A 44 -10.72 -3.24 0.84
C HIS A 44 -9.28 -3.03 1.33
N ASP A 45 -8.53 -4.11 1.50
CA ASP A 45 -7.19 -4.11 2.07
C ASP A 45 -6.09 -4.38 1.05
N PHE A 46 -6.44 -4.63 -0.22
CA PHE A 46 -5.50 -4.88 -1.30
C PHE A 46 -5.94 -4.18 -2.59
N GLY A 47 -4.96 -3.72 -3.38
CA GLY A 47 -5.24 -3.17 -4.70
C GLY A 47 -4.04 -3.09 -5.63
N ARG A 48 -4.33 -3.00 -6.93
CA ARG A 48 -3.37 -2.92 -8.04
C ARG A 48 -3.56 -1.64 -8.82
N PHE A 49 -2.47 -0.95 -9.15
CA PHE A 49 -2.46 0.18 -10.09
C PHE A 49 -1.14 0.28 -10.86
N GLU A 50 -1.13 1.09 -11.91
CA GLU A 50 0.06 1.33 -12.74
C GLU A 50 0.59 2.76 -12.53
N TYR A 51 1.91 2.91 -12.49
CA TYR A 51 2.59 4.19 -12.35
C TYR A 51 3.94 4.16 -13.07
N ASP A 52 4.19 5.11 -13.98
CA ASP A 52 5.43 5.22 -14.76
C ASP A 52 5.84 3.88 -15.44
N SER A 53 4.86 3.19 -16.04
CA SER A 53 4.99 1.85 -16.67
C SER A 53 5.29 0.68 -15.72
N ALA A 54 5.40 0.93 -14.41
CA ALA A 54 5.51 -0.11 -13.40
C ALA A 54 4.12 -0.51 -12.87
N VAL A 55 3.95 -1.79 -12.59
CA VAL A 55 2.78 -2.30 -11.86
C VAL A 55 3.10 -2.27 -10.37
N LEU A 56 2.25 -1.59 -9.60
CA LEU A 56 2.36 -1.51 -8.16
C LEU A 56 1.16 -2.18 -7.50
N TYR A 57 1.42 -2.79 -6.35
CA TYR A 57 0.40 -3.18 -5.40
C TYR A 57 0.42 -2.23 -4.20
N TRP A 58 -0.73 -2.13 -3.55
CA TRP A 58 -0.80 -1.68 -2.17
C TRP A 58 -1.57 -2.70 -1.36
N LYS A 59 -1.20 -2.83 -0.09
CA LYS A 59 -1.89 -3.71 0.86
C LYS A 59 -1.93 -3.11 2.26
N ILE A 60 -2.88 -3.54 3.07
CA ILE A 60 -2.99 -3.23 4.50
C ILE A 60 -2.80 -4.53 5.27
N ASP A 61 -1.69 -4.62 6.00
CA ASP A 61 -1.44 -5.74 6.91
C ASP A 61 -1.93 -5.39 8.33
N TYR A 62 -2.44 -6.38 9.05
CA TYR A 62 -3.02 -6.23 10.39
C TYR A 62 -2.12 -6.85 11.47
N TYR A 63 -1.44 -6.01 12.24
CA TYR A 63 -0.55 -6.43 13.32
C TYR A 63 -1.16 -6.19 14.69
N ASP A 64 -0.62 -6.84 15.71
CA ASP A 64 -0.83 -6.43 17.11
C ASP A 64 -0.30 -5.00 17.38
N LEU A 65 -0.51 -4.51 18.60
CA LEU A 65 -0.08 -3.16 18.99
C LEU A 65 1.45 -3.03 19.10
N GLU A 66 2.17 -4.15 19.21
CA GLU A 66 3.64 -4.19 19.33
C GLU A 66 4.34 -4.36 17.97
N LEU A 67 3.57 -4.55 16.88
CA LEU A 67 4.06 -4.88 15.54
C LEU A 67 4.90 -6.17 15.49
N ALA A 68 4.64 -7.11 16.41
CA ALA A 68 5.40 -8.35 16.52
C ALA A 68 4.71 -9.51 15.76
N TRP A 69 3.39 -9.57 15.84
CA TRP A 69 2.58 -10.65 15.26
C TRP A 69 1.31 -10.10 14.59
N GLY A 70 0.54 -11.00 13.98
CA GLY A 70 -0.79 -10.66 13.47
C GLY A 70 -1.74 -10.26 14.60
N SER A 71 -2.64 -9.31 14.32
CA SER A 71 -3.63 -8.88 15.32
C SER A 71 -4.54 -10.04 15.74
N PRO A 72 -4.88 -10.18 17.03
CA PRO A 72 -5.80 -11.22 17.49
C PRO A 72 -7.24 -11.00 17.00
N ASP A 73 -7.60 -9.77 16.63
CA ASP A 73 -8.90 -9.40 16.05
C ASP A 73 -8.70 -8.23 15.06
N PRO A 74 -8.43 -8.50 13.77
CA PRO A 74 -8.18 -7.47 12.75
C PRO A 74 -9.31 -6.43 12.56
N ALA A 75 -10.53 -6.79 12.95
CA ALA A 75 -11.69 -5.91 12.85
C ALA A 75 -11.73 -4.88 13.99
N ASN A 76 -11.05 -5.14 15.11
CA ASN A 76 -11.07 -4.29 16.29
C ASN A 76 -9.87 -3.31 16.32
N PRO A 77 -10.07 -2.02 16.01
CA PRO A 77 -8.99 -1.05 15.94
C PRO A 77 -8.31 -0.77 17.28
N LEU A 78 -8.88 -1.20 18.41
CA LEU A 78 -8.26 -1.04 19.73
C LEU A 78 -7.14 -2.05 19.99
N VAL A 79 -7.06 -3.13 19.21
CA VAL A 79 -6.05 -4.20 19.35
C VAL A 79 -5.29 -4.46 18.04
N THR A 80 -5.45 -3.59 17.04
CA THR A 80 -4.87 -3.74 15.70
C THR A 80 -4.11 -2.50 15.26
N THR A 81 -2.88 -2.70 14.82
CA THR A 81 -2.12 -1.72 14.04
C THR A 81 -2.23 -2.07 12.55
N ARG A 82 -2.76 -1.15 11.75
CA ARG A 82 -2.87 -1.32 10.29
C ARG A 82 -1.67 -0.71 9.59
N VAL A 83 -0.96 -1.50 8.81
CA VAL A 83 0.25 -1.07 8.10
C VAL A 83 -0.02 -1.07 6.60
N LEU A 84 -0.05 0.12 6.00
CA LEU A 84 -0.17 0.25 4.55
C LEU A 84 1.20 0.14 3.89
N THR A 85 1.35 -0.86 3.04
CA THR A 85 2.53 -1.08 2.21
C THR A 85 2.19 -0.79 0.76
N ILE A 86 3.09 -0.10 0.05
CA ILE A 86 3.04 0.09 -1.40
C ILE A 86 4.33 -0.53 -1.94
N LEU A 87 4.21 -1.41 -2.91
CA LEU A 87 5.29 -2.23 -3.44
C LEU A 87 5.16 -2.42 -4.96
N LEU A 88 6.25 -2.79 -5.61
CA LEU A 88 6.19 -3.28 -7.00
C LEU A 88 5.51 -4.65 -7.02
N ALA A 89 4.80 -4.94 -8.11
CA ALA A 89 4.14 -6.24 -8.25
C ALA A 89 5.12 -7.43 -8.26
N GLU A 90 6.37 -7.21 -8.64
CA GLU A 90 7.45 -8.21 -8.60
C GLU A 90 8.03 -8.46 -7.19
N GLU A 91 7.70 -7.60 -6.21
CA GLU A 91 8.10 -7.73 -4.81
C GLU A 91 7.04 -8.47 -3.97
N TYR A 92 5.94 -8.89 -4.59
CA TYR A 92 4.82 -9.62 -3.98
C TYR A 92 4.85 -11.08 -4.39
#